data_AF-A0A6M0JV69-F1
#
_entry.id   AF-A0A6M0JV69-F1
#
_cell.length_a   1.000
_cell.length_b   1.000
_cell.length_c   1.000
_cell.angle_alpha   90.00
_cell.angle_beta   90.00
_cell.angle_gamma   90.00
#
_symmetry.space_group_name_H-M   'P 1'
#
loop_
_entity.id
_entity.type
_entity.pdbx_description
1 polymer ?
#
loop_
_entity_poly.entity_id
_entity_poly.type
_entity_poly.pdbx_seq_one_letter_code
_entity_poly.pdbx_strand_id
1 'polypeptide(L)'
;MIDKRAPSTFASALALSAVLAGCGGSPSYNAGSTESAQIDMGPADYDAGGTMPCSAGRASFNEACGWRVVRDGSGGAEIWISNIARETKPAYRVLTFSKGEFTTRDGTPLQATRDGDRWTITASDGGFFRFPDAVITGG
;
A
#
# COMPACT_ATOMS: atom_id res chain seq x y z
N MET A 1 8.07 72.37 -9.84
CA MET A 1 7.83 72.79 -11.23
C MET A 1 7.45 71.59 -12.06
N ILE A 2 6.23 71.60 -12.63
CA ILE A 2 5.85 71.09 -13.97
C ILE A 2 5.97 69.56 -14.13
N ASP A 3 4.93 68.76 -13.86
CA ASP A 3 3.74 68.49 -14.70
C ASP A 3 4.02 68.44 -16.21
N LYS A 4 4.02 67.23 -16.79
CA LYS A 4 3.71 67.02 -18.21
C LYS A 4 2.76 65.84 -18.39
N ARG A 5 1.49 66.20 -18.56
CA ARG A 5 0.39 65.51 -19.25
C ARG A 5 0.79 64.48 -20.34
N ALA A 6 0.15 63.30 -20.27
CA ALA A 6 -0.74 62.59 -21.22
C ALA A 6 -0.64 62.89 -22.76
N PRO A 7 -1.21 62.09 -23.70
CA PRO A 7 -2.21 61.02 -23.53
C PRO A 7 -2.00 59.77 -24.43
N SER A 8 -2.80 58.71 -24.25
CA SER A 8 -3.22 57.85 -25.36
C SER A 8 -4.53 57.15 -25.03
N THR A 9 -5.57 57.81 -25.54
CA THR A 9 -6.93 57.34 -25.80
C THR A 9 -6.93 55.93 -26.38
N PHE A 10 -7.71 55.02 -25.81
CA PHE A 10 -8.24 53.90 -26.59
C PHE A 10 -9.74 53.79 -26.36
N ALA A 11 -10.42 53.80 -27.50
CA ALA A 11 -11.83 53.98 -27.68
C ALA A 11 -12.63 52.76 -27.26
N SER A 12 -13.83 53.03 -26.75
CA SER A 12 -14.93 52.07 -26.68
C SER A 12 -15.29 51.58 -28.08
N ALA A 13 -15.36 50.27 -28.25
CA ALA A 13 -16.13 49.63 -29.30
C ALA A 13 -17.06 48.61 -28.64
N LEU A 14 -18.34 48.99 -28.57
CA LEU A 14 -19.47 48.09 -28.41
C LEU A 14 -19.55 47.19 -29.64
N ALA A 15 -19.61 45.87 -29.44
CA ALA A 15 -20.30 44.98 -30.37
C ALA A 15 -20.66 43.63 -29.73
N LEU A 16 -21.97 43.45 -29.59
CA LEU A 16 -22.78 42.27 -29.91
C LEU A 16 -22.48 40.90 -29.27
N SER A 17 -23.47 40.48 -28.50
CA SER A 17 -23.77 39.12 -28.06
C SER A 17 -23.71 38.08 -29.19
N ALA A 18 -23.04 36.96 -28.92
CA ALA A 18 -23.39 35.67 -29.50
C ALA A 18 -23.51 34.65 -28.35
N VAL A 19 -24.73 34.17 -28.14
CA VAL A 19 -25.03 33.06 -27.22
C VAL A 19 -24.55 31.78 -27.90
N LEU A 20 -23.49 31.17 -27.36
CA LEU A 20 -23.11 29.81 -27.69
C LEU A 20 -23.40 28.94 -26.46
N ALA A 21 -24.52 28.24 -26.51
CA ALA A 21 -24.74 27.05 -25.71
C ALA A 21 -23.76 25.97 -26.20
N GLY A 22 -22.61 25.86 -25.52
CA GLY A 22 -21.65 24.79 -25.70
C GLY A 22 -21.46 24.07 -24.38
N CYS A 23 -21.93 22.81 -24.31
CA CYS A 23 -21.72 21.93 -23.17
C CYS A 23 -20.22 21.74 -22.90
N GLY A 24 -19.89 21.63 -21.61
CA GLY A 24 -18.54 21.66 -21.04
C GLY A 24 -17.47 20.87 -21.80
N GLY A 25 -16.42 21.59 -22.21
CA GLY A 25 -15.09 21.02 -22.43
C GLY A 25 -14.26 21.22 -21.18
N SER A 26 -14.17 20.20 -20.33
CA SER A 26 -13.21 20.20 -19.21
C SER A 26 -11.78 20.21 -19.78
N PRO A 27 -10.84 20.99 -19.22
CA PRO A 27 -9.45 20.90 -19.62
C PRO A 27 -8.93 19.51 -19.25
N SER A 28 -8.39 18.79 -20.25
CA SER A 28 -7.61 17.58 -20.00
C SER A 28 -6.25 18.02 -19.48
N TYR A 29 -6.12 18.08 -18.16
CA TYR A 29 -4.82 18.12 -17.51
C TYR A 29 -4.24 16.72 -17.65
N ASN A 30 -3.14 16.59 -18.41
CA ASN A 30 -2.29 15.42 -18.35
C ASN A 30 -1.81 15.28 -16.90
N ALA A 31 -2.55 14.53 -16.08
CA ALA A 31 -2.07 14.03 -14.82
C ALA A 31 -1.03 12.96 -15.15
N GLY A 32 0.19 13.40 -15.45
CA GLY A 32 1.36 12.62 -15.14
C GLY A 32 1.24 12.27 -13.66
N SER A 33 0.83 11.04 -13.38
CA SER A 33 0.71 10.48 -12.06
C SER A 33 2.08 10.54 -11.42
N THR A 34 2.32 11.66 -10.76
CA THR A 34 3.32 11.76 -9.71
C THR A 34 2.73 10.90 -8.60
N GLU A 35 3.04 9.61 -8.69
CA GLU A 35 2.68 8.57 -7.74
C GLU A 35 3.30 8.97 -6.41
N SER A 36 2.53 9.76 -5.66
CA SER A 36 2.77 10.02 -4.26
C SER A 36 2.80 8.64 -3.64
N ALA A 37 4.00 8.23 -3.16
CA ALA A 37 4.24 6.92 -2.58
C ALA A 37 3.04 6.54 -1.71
N GLN A 38 2.17 5.69 -2.26
CA GLN A 38 0.92 5.34 -1.62
C GLN A 38 1.33 4.69 -0.29
N ILE A 39 0.93 5.29 0.82
CA ILE A 39 1.11 4.63 2.11
C ILE A 39 0.27 3.36 2.04
N ASP A 40 0.95 2.24 1.94
CA ASP A 40 0.33 0.93 1.85
C ASP A 40 -0.31 0.60 3.20
N MET A 41 -1.61 0.85 3.30
CA MET A 41 -2.41 0.62 4.50
C MET A 41 -2.78 -0.85 4.71
N GLY A 42 -2.36 -1.73 3.80
CA GLY A 42 -2.80 -3.11 3.75
C GLY A 42 -4.22 -3.26 3.21
N PRO A 43 -4.76 -4.50 3.19
CA PRO A 43 -6.05 -4.78 2.60
C PRO A 43 -7.16 -4.19 3.47
N ALA A 44 -8.11 -3.51 2.83
CA ALA A 44 -9.33 -3.02 3.48
C ALA A 44 -10.28 -4.17 3.80
N ASP A 45 -10.43 -5.10 2.85
CA ASP A 45 -11.21 -6.32 2.99
C ASP A 45 -10.27 -7.51 3.20
N TYR A 46 -10.50 -8.26 4.28
CA TYR A 46 -9.69 -9.41 4.66
C TYR A 46 -10.56 -10.44 5.37
N ASP A 47 -10.19 -11.72 5.29
CA ASP A 47 -10.99 -12.83 5.81
C ASP A 47 -10.82 -13.02 7.32
N ALA A 48 -9.60 -12.79 7.81
CA ALA A 48 -9.28 -12.88 9.23
C ALA A 48 -8.10 -11.98 9.58
N GLY A 49 -8.00 -11.63 10.86
CA GLY A 49 -6.87 -10.90 11.39
C GLY A 49 -6.65 -11.20 12.86
N GLY A 50 -5.49 -10.79 13.37
CA GLY A 50 -5.14 -11.00 14.76
C GLY A 50 -3.71 -10.60 15.07
N THR A 51 -3.15 -11.24 16.09
CA THR A 51 -1.74 -11.08 16.49
C THR A 51 -1.02 -12.42 16.41
N MET A 52 0.26 -12.40 16.07
CA MET A 52 1.12 -13.58 16.02
C MET A 52 2.46 -13.30 16.73
N PRO A 53 3.10 -14.33 17.32
CA PRO A 53 4.47 -14.20 17.80
C PRO A 53 5.44 -13.87 16.67
N CYS A 54 6.27 -12.86 16.89
CA CYS A 54 7.32 -12.47 15.96
C CYS A 54 8.56 -11.90 16.67
N SER A 55 9.63 -11.67 15.91
CA SER A 55 10.81 -10.94 16.36
C SER A 55 11.65 -10.47 15.19
N ALA A 56 12.57 -9.53 15.44
CA ALA A 56 13.54 -9.04 14.47
C ALA A 56 14.99 -9.24 14.92
N GLY A 57 15.88 -9.53 13.98
CA GLY A 57 17.33 -9.73 14.19
C GLY A 57 17.71 -11.06 14.84
N ARG A 58 16.83 -11.66 15.64
CA ARG A 58 16.98 -13.02 16.21
C ARG A 58 15.63 -13.71 16.34
N ALA A 59 15.63 -15.04 16.36
CA ALA A 59 14.43 -15.89 16.47
C ALA A 59 13.92 -16.04 17.92
N SER A 60 13.59 -14.94 18.59
CA SER A 60 13.10 -14.96 19.99
C SER A 60 11.58 -15.04 20.13
N PHE A 61 10.81 -14.64 19.11
CA PHE A 61 9.34 -14.70 19.10
C PHE A 61 8.67 -14.05 20.33
N ASN A 62 9.29 -13.02 20.88
CA ASN A 62 8.89 -12.33 22.10
C ASN A 62 8.11 -11.04 21.82
N GLU A 63 7.85 -10.72 20.57
CA GLU A 63 7.04 -9.58 20.13
C GLU A 63 5.71 -10.10 19.54
N ALA A 64 4.76 -9.18 19.40
CA ALA A 64 3.47 -9.45 18.77
C ALA A 64 3.34 -8.61 17.50
N CYS A 65 3.23 -9.30 16.36
CA CYS A 65 2.97 -8.69 15.07
C CYS A 65 1.48 -8.80 14.76
N GLY A 66 0.87 -7.69 14.33
CA GLY A 66 -0.49 -7.72 13.81
C GLY A 66 -0.51 -8.42 12.46
N TRP A 67 -1.60 -9.09 12.13
CA TRP A 67 -1.77 -9.70 10.83
C TRP A 67 -3.18 -9.62 10.29
N ARG A 68 -3.26 -9.65 8.97
CA ARG A 68 -4.49 -9.85 8.18
C ARG A 68 -4.21 -10.89 7.12
N VAL A 69 -5.22 -11.67 6.76
CA VAL A 69 -5.12 -12.66 5.67
C VAL A 69 -6.23 -12.46 4.65
N VAL A 70 -5.87 -12.55 3.38
CA VAL A 70 -6.78 -12.63 2.24
C VAL A 70 -6.56 -13.98 1.58
N ARG A 71 -7.58 -14.81 1.47
CA ARG A 71 -7.53 -16.15 0.88
C ARG A 71 -8.12 -16.11 -0.51
N ASP A 72 -7.52 -16.85 -1.43
CA ASP A 72 -7.99 -16.90 -2.82
C ASP A 72 -9.05 -18.00 -3.08
N GLY A 73 -9.41 -18.76 -2.04
CA GLY A 73 -10.37 -19.87 -2.13
C GLY A 73 -9.85 -21.14 -2.83
N SER A 74 -8.65 -21.10 -3.41
CA SER A 74 -7.97 -22.22 -4.06
C SER A 74 -6.92 -22.90 -3.16
N GLY A 75 -6.87 -22.50 -1.89
CA GLY A 75 -5.86 -22.94 -0.92
C GLY A 75 -4.62 -22.03 -0.87
N GLY A 76 -4.61 -20.93 -1.61
CA GLY A 76 -3.62 -19.86 -1.47
C GLY A 76 -4.09 -18.77 -0.52
N ALA A 77 -3.12 -18.02 0.02
CA ALA A 77 -3.37 -16.92 0.94
C ALA A 77 -2.30 -15.84 0.84
N GLU A 78 -2.70 -14.60 1.07
CA GLU A 78 -1.82 -13.45 1.25
C GLU A 78 -1.91 -12.97 2.69
N ILE A 79 -0.79 -13.04 3.40
CA ILE A 79 -0.68 -12.71 4.83
C ILE A 79 0.07 -11.39 4.97
N TRP A 80 -0.63 -10.39 5.47
CA TRP A 80 -0.12 -9.04 5.70
C TRP A 80 0.28 -8.90 7.16
N ILE A 81 1.57 -8.73 7.42
CA ILE A 81 2.16 -8.70 8.77
C ILE A 81 2.64 -7.28 9.07
N SER A 82 2.01 -6.63 10.04
CA SER A 82 2.41 -5.31 10.53
C SER A 82 3.44 -5.42 11.65
N ASN A 83 4.07 -4.29 11.98
CA ASN A 83 4.98 -4.16 13.12
C ASN A 83 6.22 -5.09 13.04
N ILE A 84 6.82 -5.19 11.84
CA ILE A 84 8.02 -5.99 11.56
C ILE A 84 9.34 -5.40 12.11
N ALA A 85 9.23 -4.52 13.11
CA ALA A 85 10.31 -3.79 13.75
C ALA A 85 11.07 -2.80 12.84
N ARG A 86 11.01 -1.53 13.25
CA ARG A 86 11.70 -0.33 12.74
C ARG A 86 10.95 0.45 11.67
N GLU A 87 10.61 1.68 12.07
CA GLU A 87 9.79 2.71 11.41
C GLU A 87 10.24 3.15 10.00
N THR A 88 11.36 2.64 9.49
CA THR A 88 11.96 3.07 8.22
C THR A 88 11.62 2.19 7.02
N LYS A 89 10.74 1.19 7.18
CA LYS A 89 10.35 0.21 6.14
C LYS A 89 8.84 0.22 5.90
N PRO A 90 8.35 -0.32 4.75
CA PRO A 90 6.92 -0.40 4.44
C PRO A 90 6.11 -0.94 5.63
N ALA A 91 4.92 -0.40 5.82
CA ALA A 91 4.06 -0.67 6.98
C ALA A 91 3.76 -2.16 7.20
N TYR A 92 3.84 -2.96 6.12
CA TYR A 92 3.57 -4.39 6.12
C TYR A 92 4.63 -5.20 5.38
N ARG A 93 4.93 -6.38 5.92
CA ARG A 93 5.49 -7.50 5.17
C ARG A 93 4.37 -8.38 4.68
N VAL A 94 4.39 -8.67 3.39
CA VAL A 94 3.35 -9.49 2.75
C VAL A 94 3.97 -10.81 2.35
N LEU A 95 3.43 -11.90 2.93
CA LEU A 95 3.77 -13.27 2.57
C LEU A 95 2.67 -13.81 1.66
N THR A 96 3.05 -14.35 0.51
CA THR A 96 2.12 -15.06 -0.38
C THR A 96 2.36 -16.55 -0.21
N PHE A 97 1.32 -17.30 0.13
CA PHE A 97 1.31 -18.75 0.18
C PHE A 97 0.64 -19.31 -1.06
N SER A 98 1.33 -20.18 -1.78
CA SER A 98 0.76 -20.92 -2.91
C SER A 98 1.45 -22.26 -3.05
N LYS A 99 0.67 -23.33 -3.28
CA LYS A 99 1.17 -24.69 -3.54
C LYS A 99 2.16 -25.20 -2.47
N GLY A 100 1.98 -24.83 -1.20
CA GLY A 100 2.83 -25.28 -0.10
C GLY A 100 4.08 -24.41 0.15
N GLU A 101 4.27 -23.34 -0.62
CA GLU A 101 5.45 -22.48 -0.55
C GLU A 101 5.08 -21.06 -0.14
N PHE A 102 6.01 -20.40 0.57
CA PHE A 102 5.90 -18.98 0.93
C PHE A 102 6.88 -18.15 0.11
N THR A 103 6.37 -17.05 -0.44
CA THR A 103 7.17 -15.98 -1.04
C THR A 103 6.85 -14.66 -0.36
N THR A 104 7.70 -13.66 -0.52
CA THR A 104 7.42 -12.29 -0.08
C THR A 104 7.20 -11.38 -1.27
N ARG A 105 6.29 -10.41 -1.11
CA ARG A 105 6.07 -9.36 -2.11
C ARG A 105 7.32 -8.52 -2.42
N ASP A 106 8.20 -8.31 -1.45
CA ASP A 106 9.45 -7.55 -1.60
C ASP A 106 10.63 -8.42 -2.14
N GLY A 107 10.38 -9.69 -2.45
CA GLY A 107 11.42 -10.61 -2.95
C GLY A 107 12.45 -11.08 -1.91
N THR A 108 12.31 -10.72 -0.63
CA THR A 108 13.16 -11.23 0.46
C THR A 108 13.10 -12.77 0.53
N PRO A 109 14.24 -13.47 0.42
CA PRO A 109 14.26 -14.92 0.60
C PRO A 109 13.70 -15.36 1.95
N LEU A 110 12.90 -16.41 1.94
CA LEU A 110 12.32 -17.03 3.13
C LEU A 110 12.83 -18.46 3.30
N GLN A 111 12.81 -18.90 4.55
CA GLN A 111 12.82 -20.30 4.95
C GLN A 111 11.54 -20.55 5.75
N ALA A 112 10.77 -21.56 5.34
CA ALA A 112 9.55 -21.95 6.02
C ALA A 112 9.70 -23.37 6.55
N THR A 113 9.38 -23.57 7.83
CA THR A 113 9.29 -24.89 8.43
C THR A 113 7.91 -25.09 9.02
N ARG A 114 7.40 -26.32 8.92
CA ARG A 114 6.10 -26.72 9.44
C ARG A 114 6.31 -27.81 10.50
N ASP A 115 5.77 -27.58 11.69
CA ASP A 115 5.75 -28.54 12.80
C ASP A 115 4.31 -28.72 13.27
N GLY A 116 3.71 -29.86 12.94
CA GLY A 116 2.26 -30.08 13.06
C GLY A 116 1.48 -29.00 12.31
N ASP A 117 0.63 -28.27 13.04
CA ASP A 117 -0.18 -27.17 12.51
C ASP A 117 0.48 -25.80 12.72
N ARG A 118 1.77 -25.74 13.04
CA ARG A 118 2.49 -24.48 13.25
C ARG A 118 3.49 -24.24 12.13
N TRP A 119 3.42 -23.06 11.55
CA TRP A 119 4.43 -22.53 10.65
C TRP A 119 5.43 -21.69 11.42
N THR A 120 6.71 -21.83 11.06
CA THR A 120 7.78 -20.90 11.42
C THR A 120 8.38 -20.35 10.12
N ILE A 121 8.33 -19.03 9.96
CA ILE A 121 8.88 -18.32 8.80
C ILE A 121 10.10 -17.53 9.26
N THR A 122 11.21 -17.71 8.55
CA THR A 122 12.45 -16.96 8.73
C THR A 122 12.77 -16.21 7.44
N ALA A 123 12.75 -14.88 7.49
CA ALA A 123 13.17 -14.02 6.40
C ALA A 123 14.68 -13.73 6.49
N SER A 124 15.37 -13.71 5.36
CA SER A 124 16.82 -13.50 5.31
C SER A 124 17.24 -12.11 5.82
N ASP A 125 16.33 -11.14 5.81
CA ASP A 125 16.58 -9.79 6.34
C ASP A 125 16.34 -9.69 7.86
N GLY A 126 16.13 -10.82 8.53
CA GLY A 126 16.06 -10.92 9.98
C GLY A 126 14.66 -10.87 10.58
N GLY A 127 13.59 -11.00 9.78
CA GLY A 127 12.23 -11.15 10.29
C GLY A 127 11.90 -12.60 10.65
N PHE A 128 11.28 -12.83 11.81
CA PHE A 128 10.88 -14.16 12.27
C PHE A 128 9.40 -14.16 12.68
N PHE A 129 8.63 -15.13 12.19
CA PHE A 129 7.18 -15.21 12.41
C PHE A 129 6.74 -16.63 12.76
N ARG A 130 5.76 -16.76 13.65
CA ARG A 130 5.10 -18.05 13.95
C ARG A 130 3.60 -17.90 13.96
N PHE A 131 2.91 -18.76 13.22
CA PHE A 131 1.45 -18.74 13.16
C PHE A 131 0.90 -20.14 12.88
N PRO A 132 -0.37 -20.42 13.26
CA PRO A 132 -1.00 -21.70 12.96
C PRO A 132 -1.38 -21.80 11.47
N ASP A 133 -1.45 -23.03 10.96
CA ASP A 133 -1.88 -23.38 9.61
C ASP A 133 -3.28 -22.83 9.27
N ALA A 134 -4.16 -22.76 10.28
CA ALA A 134 -5.50 -22.16 10.19
C ALA A 134 -5.51 -20.69 9.72
N VAL A 135 -4.39 -19.96 9.81
CA VAL A 135 -4.28 -18.65 9.16
C VAL A 135 -4.49 -18.79 7.65
N ILE A 136 -3.88 -19.80 7.02
CA ILE A 136 -3.99 -20.07 5.59
C ILE A 136 -5.30 -20.80 5.28
N THR A 137 -5.57 -21.91 5.98
CA THR A 137 -6.65 -22.84 5.62
C THR A 137 -8.03 -22.41 6.09
N GLY A 138 -8.10 -21.49 7.05
CA GLY A 138 -9.34 -21.21 7.77
C GLY A 138 -9.57 -22.19 8.91
N GLY A 139 -10.63 -21.94 9.68
CA GLY A 139 -11.12 -22.81 10.76
C GLY A 139 -12.57 -23.15 10.55
#